data_AF-W2CUC6-F1
#
_entry.id   AF-W2CUC6-F1
#
_cell.length_a   1.000
_cell.length_b   1.000
_cell.length_c   1.000
_cell.angle_alpha   90.00
_cell.angle_beta   90.00
_cell.angle_gamma   90.00
#
_symmetry.space_group_name_H-M   'P 1'
#
loop_
_entity.id
_entity.type
_entity.pdbx_description
1 polymer ?
#
loop_
_entity_poly.entity_id
_entity_poly.type
_entity_poly.pdbx_seq_one_letter_code
_entity_poly.pdbx_strand_id
1 'polypeptide(L)'
;ITLFSERRVYAPDGTIHYEPIPQRAADTGVELLDDLRRMLSEGKSNLKTFGEGYGLTPSDVNGLVLALTGMEAITFRIAWQMRRVDELLRYTDLSIEEVARQSGVGSTTNLFYACHRDFHCSPSQRRRHLRQANDLGRYR
;
A
#
# COMPACT_ATOMS: atom_id res chain seq x y z
N ILE A 1 0.88 7.96 -0.44
CA ILE A 1 2.22 7.66 -0.99
C ILE A 1 1.99 6.51 -1.96
N THR A 2 2.33 6.70 -3.23
CA THR A 2 2.28 5.63 -4.24
C THR A 2 3.44 4.67 -3.99
N LEU A 3 3.26 3.39 -4.29
CA LEU A 3 4.32 2.38 -4.24
C LEU A 3 5.46 2.65 -5.23
N PHE A 4 5.12 3.31 -6.32
CA PHE A 4 5.95 3.43 -7.51
C PHE A 4 6.81 4.70 -7.48
N SER A 5 7.97 4.61 -8.12
CA SER A 5 8.95 5.68 -8.19
C SER A 5 8.85 6.47 -9.49
N GLU A 6 8.32 5.85 -10.55
CA GLU A 6 8.25 6.42 -11.87
C GLU A 6 6.87 6.24 -12.51
N ARG A 7 6.52 7.15 -13.43
CA ARG A 7 5.31 7.08 -14.25
C ARG A 7 5.67 7.04 -15.73
N ARG A 8 4.91 6.28 -16.50
CA ARG A 8 5.01 6.23 -17.96
C ARG A 8 4.53 7.55 -18.57
N VAL A 9 5.29 8.07 -19.52
CA VAL A 9 4.99 9.26 -20.31
C VAL A 9 5.11 8.91 -21.79
N TYR A 10 4.20 9.49 -22.59
CA TYR A 10 4.23 9.40 -24.04
C TYR A 10 4.81 10.72 -24.57
N ALA A 11 6.00 10.65 -25.16
CA ALA A 11 6.59 11.79 -25.82
C ALA A 11 5.81 12.15 -27.10
N PRO A 12 5.93 13.39 -27.61
CA PRO A 12 5.22 13.82 -28.83
C PRO A 12 5.55 12.99 -30.09
N ASP A 13 6.69 12.32 -30.12
CA ASP A 13 7.15 11.41 -31.17
C ASP A 13 6.58 9.99 -31.05
N GLY A 14 5.76 9.73 -30.01
CA GLY A 14 5.18 8.42 -29.71
C GLY A 14 6.10 7.52 -28.88
N THR A 15 7.31 7.97 -28.53
CA THR A 15 8.23 7.19 -27.69
C THR A 15 7.72 7.11 -26.26
N ILE A 16 7.92 5.95 -25.63
CA ILE A 16 7.56 5.70 -24.23
C ILE A 16 8.81 5.82 -23.37
N HIS A 17 8.77 6.70 -22.39
CA HIS A 17 9.78 6.79 -21.33
C HIS A 17 9.10 6.88 -19.95
N TYR A 18 9.91 6.80 -18.90
CA TYR A 18 9.45 6.91 -17.52
C TYR A 18 10.06 8.15 -16.88
N GLU A 19 9.24 8.90 -16.17
CA GLU A 19 9.67 10.07 -15.40
C GLU A 19 9.51 9.81 -13.91
N PRO A 20 10.44 10.29 -13.06
CA PRO A 20 10.30 10.21 -11.63
C PRO A 20 8.99 10.83 -11.15
N ILE A 21 8.27 10.12 -10.29
CA ILE A 21 7.16 10.68 -9.52
C ILE A 21 7.79 11.39 -8.32
N PRO A 22 7.55 12.70 -8.15
CA PRO A 22 7.96 13.38 -6.93
C PRO A 22 7.32 12.68 -5.74
N GLN A 23 8.12 11.97 -4.94
CA GLN A 23 7.62 11.30 -3.74
C GLN A 23 7.24 12.37 -2.71
N ARG A 24 5.97 12.79 -2.75
CA ARG A 24 5.39 13.65 -1.73
C ARG A 24 4.99 12.79 -0.52
N ALA A 25 5.96 12.33 0.24
CA ALA A 25 5.76 12.19 1.67
C ALA A 25 6.05 13.58 2.26
N ALA A 26 5.05 14.47 2.23
CA ALA A 26 5.14 15.63 3.11
C ALA A 26 5.11 15.07 4.53
N ASP A 27 6.15 15.37 5.30
CA ASP A 27 6.22 15.05 6.71
C ASP A 27 5.01 15.70 7.39
N THR A 28 4.33 14.93 8.23
CA THR A 28 3.21 15.43 9.04
C THR A 28 3.70 16.32 10.17
N GLY A 29 5.01 16.33 10.44
CA GLY A 29 5.61 16.94 11.62
C GLY A 29 5.47 16.07 12.87
N VAL A 30 4.86 14.89 12.75
CA VAL A 30 4.73 13.89 13.82
C VAL A 30 5.60 12.70 13.45
N GLU A 31 6.81 12.67 14.02
CA GLU A 31 7.86 11.67 13.71
C GLU A 31 7.33 10.24 13.71
N LEU A 32 6.60 9.84 14.77
CA LEU A 32 6.09 8.48 14.88
C LEU A 32 5.08 8.12 13.78
N LEU A 33 4.27 9.09 13.34
CA LEU A 33 3.31 8.86 12.25
C LEU A 33 4.02 8.77 10.91
N ASP A 34 5.05 9.60 10.69
CA ASP A 34 5.83 9.57 9.46
C ASP A 34 6.65 8.28 9.33
N ASP A 35 7.22 7.79 10.44
CA ASP A 35 7.90 6.49 10.47
C ASP A 35 6.93 5.31 10.30
N LEU A 36 5.73 5.37 10.90
CA LEU A 36 4.69 4.37 10.66
C LEU A 36 4.29 4.33 9.17
N ARG A 37 4.09 5.50 8.56
CA ARG A 37 3.78 5.62 7.12
C ARG A 37 4.92 5.08 6.27
N ARG A 38 6.17 5.33 6.64
CA ARG A 38 7.36 4.82 5.93
C ARG A 38 7.43 3.30 6.02
N MET A 39 7.32 2.73 7.22
CA MET A 39 7.29 1.28 7.45
C MET A 39 6.20 0.61 6.58
N LEU A 40 4.98 1.14 6.62
CA LEU A 40 3.86 0.61 5.82
C LEU A 40 4.09 0.80 4.30
N SER A 41 4.81 1.86 3.90
CA SER A 41 5.22 2.09 2.50
C SER A 41 6.29 1.11 2.01
N GLU A 42 7.01 0.44 2.92
CA GLU A 42 7.96 -0.62 2.58
C GLU A 42 7.30 -2.02 2.57
N GLY A 43 5.99 -2.10 2.85
CA GLY A 43 5.26 -3.37 2.94
C GLY A 43 5.46 -4.11 4.28
N LYS A 44 6.14 -3.50 5.25
CA LYS A 44 6.20 -3.99 6.64
C LYS A 44 4.89 -3.62 7.34
N SER A 45 4.36 -4.52 8.17
CA SER A 45 3.01 -4.36 8.75
C SER A 45 2.88 -4.79 10.22
N ASN A 46 3.99 -5.09 10.88
CA ASN A 46 4.00 -5.53 12.27
C ASN A 46 4.00 -4.32 13.22
N LEU A 47 2.81 -3.94 13.69
CA LEU A 47 2.61 -2.83 14.62
C LEU A 47 3.20 -3.07 16.01
N LYS A 48 3.36 -4.33 16.42
CA LYS A 48 3.99 -4.67 17.71
C LYS A 48 5.47 -4.34 17.67
N THR A 49 6.19 -4.87 16.67
CA THR A 49 7.63 -4.60 16.48
C THR A 49 7.89 -3.11 16.23
N PHE A 50 6.98 -2.42 15.53
CA PHE A 50 7.02 -0.97 15.40
C PHE A 50 6.98 -0.28 16.78
N GLY A 51 5.98 -0.58 17.61
CA GLY A 51 5.84 0.03 18.94
C GLY A 51 7.02 -0.28 19.87
N GLU A 52 7.50 -1.51 19.88
CA GLU A 52 8.67 -1.95 20.67
C GLU A 52 9.92 -1.11 20.37
N GLY A 53 10.11 -0.69 19.11
CA GLY A 53 11.22 0.18 18.70
C GLY A 53 11.23 1.56 19.36
N TYR A 54 10.08 2.00 19.89
CA TYR A 54 9.91 3.28 20.60
C TYR A 54 9.53 3.10 22.08
N GLY A 55 9.62 1.86 22.61
CA GLY A 55 9.21 1.57 23.99
C GLY A 55 7.70 1.67 24.24
N LEU A 56 6.88 1.59 23.18
CA LEU A 56 5.42 1.70 23.26
C LEU A 56 4.74 0.34 23.38
N THR A 57 3.66 0.28 24.16
CA THR A 57 2.77 -0.88 24.18
C THR A 57 1.83 -0.88 22.97
N PRO A 58 1.19 -2.02 22.65
CA PRO A 58 0.16 -2.06 21.59
C PRO A 58 -1.01 -1.08 21.82
N SER A 59 -1.36 -0.78 23.07
CA SER A 59 -2.40 0.19 23.41
C SER A 59 -1.96 1.62 23.10
N ASP A 60 -0.69 1.96 23.34
CA ASP A 60 -0.14 3.29 23.05
C ASP A 60 -0.10 3.55 21.54
N VAL A 61 0.36 2.56 20.76
CA VAL A 61 0.34 2.62 19.30
C VAL A 61 -1.10 2.80 18.80
N ASN A 62 -2.06 2.05 19.36
CA ASN A 62 -3.46 2.20 18.97
C ASN A 62 -4.02 3.59 19.30
N GLY A 63 -3.78 4.07 20.53
CA GLY A 63 -4.24 5.37 20.99
C GLY A 63 -3.68 6.51 20.14
N LEU A 64 -2.40 6.45 19.79
CA LEU A 64 -1.77 7.45 18.93
C LEU A 64 -2.35 7.44 17.52
N VAL A 65 -2.45 6.27 16.87
CA VAL A 65 -3.00 6.19 15.51
C VAL A 65 -4.46 6.66 15.50
N LEU A 66 -5.24 6.29 16.52
CA LEU A 66 -6.61 6.75 16.67
C LEU A 66 -6.68 8.27 16.82
N ALA A 67 -5.84 8.86 17.67
CA ALA A 67 -5.83 10.31 17.88
C ALA A 67 -5.44 11.09 16.61
N LEU A 68 -4.50 10.57 15.82
CA LEU A 68 -3.98 11.27 14.64
C LEU A 68 -4.79 11.02 13.36
N THR A 69 -5.49 9.89 13.27
CA THR A 69 -6.14 9.44 12.02
C THR A 69 -7.64 9.21 12.15
N GLY A 70 -8.16 9.14 13.38
CA GLY A 70 -9.53 8.72 13.67
C GLY A 70 -9.78 7.22 13.47
N MET A 71 -8.76 6.42 13.18
CA MET A 71 -8.86 4.97 12.95
C MET A 71 -8.08 4.19 14.00
N GLU A 72 -8.62 3.06 14.43
CA GLU A 72 -7.83 2.07 15.18
C GLU A 72 -6.62 1.61 14.36
N ALA A 73 -5.51 1.30 15.02
CA ALA A 73 -4.25 1.02 14.33
C ALA A 73 -4.32 -0.19 13.39
N ILE A 74 -5.07 -1.22 13.77
CA ILE A 74 -5.29 -2.40 12.92
C ILE A 74 -6.06 -2.03 11.65
N THR A 75 -7.12 -1.23 11.79
CA THR A 75 -7.95 -0.74 10.68
C THR A 75 -7.13 0.14 9.74
N PHE A 76 -6.34 1.07 10.30
CA PHE A 76 -5.45 1.92 9.53
C PHE A 76 -4.43 1.11 8.72
N ARG A 77 -3.77 0.13 9.36
CA ARG A 77 -2.83 -0.78 8.70
C ARG A 77 -3.50 -1.55 7.56
N ILE A 78 -4.68 -2.11 7.78
CA ILE A 78 -5.42 -2.87 6.77
C ILE A 78 -5.78 -1.97 5.58
N ALA A 79 -6.30 -0.77 5.84
CA ALA A 79 -6.62 0.19 4.78
C ALA A 79 -5.38 0.53 3.94
N TRP A 80 -4.22 0.69 4.59
CA TRP A 80 -2.96 0.89 3.89
C TRP A 80 -2.56 -0.31 3.03
N GLN A 81 -2.60 -1.52 3.58
CA GLN A 81 -2.29 -2.76 2.85
C GLN A 81 -3.21 -2.91 1.63
N MET A 82 -4.51 -2.67 1.77
CA MET A 82 -5.46 -2.82 0.67
C MET A 82 -5.29 -1.75 -0.42
N ARG A 83 -4.90 -0.53 -0.05
CA ARG A 83 -4.48 0.47 -1.04
C ARG A 83 -3.29 -0.02 -1.85
N ARG A 84 -2.28 -0.62 -1.20
CA ARG A 84 -1.11 -1.19 -1.89
C ARG A 84 -1.51 -2.35 -2.79
N VAL A 85 -2.39 -3.24 -2.32
CA VAL A 85 -2.96 -4.34 -3.13
C VAL A 85 -3.56 -3.78 -4.41
N ASP A 86 -4.42 -2.77 -4.33
CA ASP A 86 -5.07 -2.20 -5.50
C ASP A 86 -4.05 -1.59 -6.47
N GLU A 87 -3.05 -0.86 -5.98
CA GLU A 87 -1.98 -0.29 -6.81
C GLU A 87 -1.17 -1.40 -7.54
N LEU A 88 -0.76 -2.46 -6.84
CA LEU A 88 -0.04 -3.59 -7.44
C LEU A 88 -0.92 -4.35 -8.44
N LEU A 89 -2.16 -4.70 -8.05
CA LEU A 89 -3.08 -5.40 -8.93
C LEU A 89 -3.36 -4.58 -10.19
N ARG A 90 -3.45 -3.26 -10.10
CA ARG A 90 -3.78 -2.39 -11.22
C ARG A 90 -2.60 -2.17 -12.17
N TYR A 91 -1.41 -1.90 -11.64
CA TYR A 91 -0.33 -1.34 -12.46
C TYR A 91 0.81 -2.31 -12.82
N THR A 92 0.91 -3.48 -12.16
CA THR A 92 1.98 -4.47 -12.42
C THR A 92 1.41 -5.77 -12.99
N ASP A 93 2.23 -6.69 -13.52
CA ASP A 93 1.77 -8.03 -13.93
C ASP A 93 2.01 -9.13 -12.88
N LEU A 94 2.50 -8.76 -11.70
CA LEU A 94 2.88 -9.66 -10.61
C LEU A 94 1.83 -10.76 -10.35
N SER A 95 2.26 -11.95 -9.94
CA SER A 95 1.32 -12.97 -9.49
C SER A 95 0.56 -12.51 -8.23
N ILE A 96 -0.56 -13.16 -7.92
CA ILE A 96 -1.32 -12.87 -6.70
C ILE A 96 -0.47 -13.14 -5.44
N GLU A 97 0.46 -14.08 -5.49
CA GLU A 97 1.41 -14.36 -4.42
C GLU A 97 2.36 -13.18 -4.18
N GLU A 98 2.97 -12.67 -5.25
CA GLU A 98 3.88 -11.52 -5.14
C GLU A 98 3.13 -10.25 -4.70
N VAL A 99 1.88 -10.07 -5.14
CA VAL A 99 1.01 -8.99 -4.65
C VAL A 99 0.76 -9.14 -3.15
N ALA A 100 0.43 -10.33 -2.66
CA ALA A 100 0.21 -10.56 -1.23
C ALA A 100 1.46 -10.26 -0.40
N ARG A 101 2.63 -10.69 -0.88
CA ARG A 101 3.92 -10.44 -0.22
C ARG A 101 4.29 -8.96 -0.22
N GLN A 102 4.25 -8.29 -1.37
CA GLN A 102 4.71 -6.90 -1.51
C GLN A 102 3.72 -5.87 -0.93
N SER A 103 2.43 -6.18 -0.88
CA SER A 103 1.43 -5.33 -0.21
C SER A 103 1.56 -5.34 1.32
N GLY A 104 2.26 -6.33 1.88
CA GLY A 104 2.39 -6.54 3.32
C GLY A 104 1.26 -7.34 3.94
N VAL A 105 0.32 -7.87 3.15
CA VAL A 105 -0.78 -8.78 3.58
C VAL A 105 -0.24 -10.17 3.96
N GLY A 106 0.90 -10.56 3.36
CA GLY A 106 1.66 -11.75 3.72
C GLY A 106 1.42 -12.91 2.77
N SER A 107 0.23 -13.51 2.79
CA SER A 107 -0.09 -14.74 2.03
C SER A 107 -1.25 -14.56 1.05
N THR A 108 -1.31 -15.43 0.04
CA THR A 108 -2.41 -15.50 -0.92
C THR A 108 -3.76 -15.74 -0.24
N THR A 109 -3.80 -16.59 0.78
CA THR A 109 -5.00 -16.87 1.58
C THR A 109 -5.48 -15.61 2.31
N ASN A 110 -4.58 -14.87 2.97
CA ASN A 110 -4.94 -13.62 3.65
C ASN A 110 -5.47 -12.58 2.66
N LEU A 111 -4.82 -12.47 1.50
CA LEU A 111 -5.25 -11.57 0.44
C LEU A 111 -6.62 -11.95 -0.12
N PHE A 112 -6.90 -13.24 -0.28
CA PHE A 112 -8.21 -13.72 -0.70
C PHE A 112 -9.31 -13.29 0.29
N TYR A 113 -9.11 -13.55 1.59
CA TYR A 113 -10.08 -13.17 2.62
C TYR A 113 -10.25 -11.66 2.72
N ALA A 114 -9.17 -10.88 2.61
CA ALA A 114 -9.23 -9.42 2.64
C ALA A 114 -10.04 -8.87 1.45
N CYS A 115 -9.77 -9.35 0.22
CA CYS A 115 -10.54 -8.96 -0.96
C CYS A 115 -12.02 -9.38 -0.87
N HIS A 116 -12.32 -10.55 -0.31
CA HIS A 116 -13.68 -11.00 -0.12
C HIS A 116 -14.44 -10.15 0.92
N ARG A 117 -13.77 -9.78 2.02
CA ARG A 117 -14.34 -8.91 3.07
C ARG A 117 -14.62 -7.51 2.54
N ASP A 118 -13.66 -6.89 1.85
CA ASP A 118 -13.71 -5.46 1.52
C ASP A 118 -14.35 -5.16 0.16
N PHE A 119 -14.28 -6.11 -0.78
CA PHE A 119 -14.72 -5.91 -2.17
C PHE A 119 -15.62 -7.02 -2.70
N HIS A 120 -15.97 -8.01 -1.87
CA HIS A 120 -16.84 -9.14 -2.24
C HIS A 120 -16.37 -9.88 -3.51
N CYS A 121 -15.06 -10.01 -3.70
CA CYS A 121 -14.49 -10.66 -4.89
C CYS A 121 -13.11 -11.28 -4.61
N SER A 122 -12.64 -12.14 -5.50
CA SER A 122 -11.27 -12.68 -5.45
C SER A 122 -10.23 -11.63 -5.92
N PRO A 123 -8.95 -11.77 -5.55
CA PRO A 123 -7.90 -10.87 -6.00
C PRO A 123 -7.78 -10.77 -7.53
N SER A 124 -8.00 -11.88 -8.24
CA SER A 124 -8.01 -11.91 -9.71
C SER A 124 -9.22 -11.19 -10.31
N GLN A 125 -10.39 -11.26 -9.66
CA GLN A 125 -11.55 -10.45 -10.05
C GLN A 125 -11.30 -8.97 -9.78
N ARG A 126 -10.75 -8.63 -8.60
CA ARG A 126 -10.38 -7.25 -8.25
C ARG A 126 -9.45 -6.64 -9.28
N ARG A 127 -8.41 -7.37 -9.71
CA ARG A 127 -7.51 -6.97 -10.80
C ARG A 127 -8.25 -6.60 -12.08
N ARG A 128 -9.21 -7.43 -12.50
CA ARG A 128 -10.02 -7.17 -13.70
C ARG A 128 -10.93 -5.96 -13.53
N HIS A 129 -11.50 -5.75 -12.34
CA HIS A 129 -12.36 -4.60 -12.05
C HIS A 129 -11.59 -3.27 -11.99
N LEU A 130 -10.34 -3.30 -11.52
CA LEU A 130 -9.51 -2.11 -11.37
C LEU A 130 -8.85 -1.65 -12.67
N ARG A 131 -8.39 -2.60 -13.50
CA ARG A 131 -7.55 -2.28 -14.66
C ARG A 131 -8.35 -1.65 -15.78
N GLN A 132 -7.87 -0.52 -16.26
CA GLN A 132 -8.31 0.14 -17.47
C GLN A 132 -7.27 0.00 -18.58
N ALA A 133 -7.63 0.39 -19.80
CA ALA A 133 -6.69 0.46 -20.91
C ALA A 133 -5.47 1.32 -20.51
N ASN A 134 -4.27 0.85 -20.85
CA ASN A 134 -2.99 1.50 -20.55
C ASN A 134 -2.64 1.65 -19.05
N ASP A 135 -3.30 0.92 -18.13
CA ASP A 135 -2.85 0.89 -16.72
C ASP A 135 -1.64 -0.03 -16.50
N LEU A 136 -1.56 -1.16 -17.20
CA LEU A 136 -0.41 -2.06 -17.03
C LEU A 136 0.89 -1.36 -17.42
N GLY A 137 1.86 -1.35 -16.50
CA GLY A 137 3.13 -0.64 -16.66
C GLY A 137 2.96 0.89 -16.70
N ARG A 138 1.85 1.44 -16.23
CA ARG A 138 1.71 2.91 -16.11
C ARG A 138 2.64 3.47 -15.04
N TYR A 139 2.94 2.67 -14.02
CA TYR A 139 3.84 3.03 -12.94
C TYR A 139 4.79 1.87 -12.66
N ARG A 140 6.03 2.19 -12.24
CA ARG A 140 7.06 1.23 -11.83
C ARG A 140 7.88 1.72 -10.64
#